data_AF-A0A2A5BCQ3-F1
#
_entry.id   AF-A0A2A5BCQ3-F1
#
_cell.length_a   1.000
_cell.length_b   1.000
_cell.length_c   1.000
_cell.angle_alpha   90.00
_cell.angle_beta   90.00
_cell.angle_gamma   90.00
#
_symmetry.space_group_name_H-M   'P 1'
#
loop_
_entity.id
_entity.type
_entity.pdbx_description
1 polymer ?
#
loop_
_entity_poly.entity_id
_entity_poly.type
_entity_poly.pdbx_seq_one_letter_code
_entity_poly.pdbx_strand_id
1 'polypeptide(L)'
;MLSKSKEIVKLPWTRSSVYRLKTIGDGSCFFHALSLSYYLPYISNISNGTKFNRRQFVKDLRLDLSNRLASKVDKFDKNSKTFYEYLSRGKLHEMSLVLDKYKLYNMQEELKSNSPVDNTYNEFISEILDKDIYLIDIAKMDVYITGNDMDLLYKGRDSIVIGIIGNHYELIGTMNNLGIMSTLFSSENKFISDIKNRMKIILGV
;
A
#
# COMPACT_ATOMS: atom_id res chain seq x y z
N MET A 1 19.14 -10.57 -2.97
CA MET A 1 19.82 -9.97 -4.15
C MET A 1 18.76 -9.29 -5.03
N LEU A 2 18.55 -7.97 -4.90
CA LEU A 2 17.55 -7.17 -5.63
C LEU A 2 18.11 -6.59 -6.96
N SER A 3 19.03 -7.29 -7.63
CA SER A 3 20.05 -6.63 -8.46
C SER A 3 19.72 -6.39 -9.94
N LYS A 4 18.46 -6.46 -10.42
CA LYS A 4 18.20 -6.32 -11.87
C LYS A 4 17.08 -5.39 -12.33
N SER A 5 16.41 -4.63 -11.46
CA SER A 5 15.34 -3.72 -11.92
C SER A 5 15.11 -2.52 -11.01
N LYS A 6 16.20 -1.83 -10.65
CA LYS A 6 16.15 -0.55 -9.93
C LYS A 6 16.38 0.57 -10.93
N GLU A 7 15.47 1.54 -10.97
CA GLU A 7 15.62 2.72 -11.80
C GLU A 7 15.50 3.97 -10.94
N ILE A 8 16.28 5.00 -11.25
CA ILE A 8 16.26 6.27 -10.50
C ILE A 8 14.97 7.01 -10.83
N VAL A 9 14.29 7.51 -9.80
CA VAL A 9 13.16 8.42 -9.92
C VAL A 9 13.60 9.78 -9.39
N LYS A 10 13.56 10.81 -10.24
CA LYS A 10 13.89 12.17 -9.83
C LYS A 10 12.62 12.85 -9.33
N LEU A 11 12.54 13.06 -8.01
CA LEU A 11 11.46 13.80 -7.38
C LEU A 11 11.99 15.18 -6.95
N PRO A 12 11.52 16.28 -7.58
CA PRO A 12 12.15 17.60 -7.42
C PRO A 12 12.01 18.19 -6.02
N TRP A 13 11.07 17.68 -5.21
CA TRP A 13 10.74 18.17 -3.88
C TRP A 13 11.46 17.44 -2.74
N THR A 14 12.29 16.41 -3.03
CA THR A 14 13.11 15.74 -2.01
C THR A 14 14.58 15.68 -2.45
N ARG A 15 15.48 15.65 -1.47
CA ARG A 15 16.92 15.44 -1.68
C ARG A 15 17.31 13.96 -1.64
N SER A 16 16.39 13.07 -1.28
CA SER A 16 16.64 11.63 -1.21
C SER A 16 16.91 11.06 -2.60
N SER A 17 17.87 10.13 -2.71
CA SER A 17 18.05 9.33 -3.91
C SER A 17 16.96 8.26 -3.97
N VAL A 18 15.93 8.52 -4.77
CA VAL A 18 14.74 7.68 -4.87
C VAL A 18 14.86 6.71 -6.05
N TYR A 19 14.45 5.48 -5.82
CA TYR A 19 14.49 4.39 -6.80
C TYR A 19 13.14 3.70 -6.87
N ARG A 20 12.73 3.34 -8.08
CA ARG A 20 11.62 2.41 -8.31
C ARG A 20 12.15 0.99 -8.45
N LEU A 21 11.45 0.06 -7.83
CA LEU A 21 11.67 -1.38 -7.94
C LEU A 21 10.48 -1.99 -8.68
N LYS A 22 10.76 -2.55 -9.87
CA LYS A 22 9.73 -3.22 -10.66
C LYS A 22 9.08 -4.37 -9.88
N THR A 23 7.75 -4.43 -9.92
CA THR A 23 6.97 -5.52 -9.35
C THR A 23 6.57 -6.51 -10.45
N ILE A 24 5.89 -7.59 -10.07
CA ILE A 24 5.34 -8.53 -11.04
C ILE A 24 4.17 -7.82 -11.76
N GLY A 25 4.26 -7.73 -13.09
CA GLY A 25 3.26 -7.06 -13.95
C GLY A 25 2.02 -7.92 -14.20
N ASP A 26 1.22 -8.14 -13.16
CA ASP A 26 -0.15 -8.67 -13.27
C ASP A 26 -1.14 -7.76 -12.53
N GLY A 27 -2.42 -8.15 -12.49
CA GLY A 27 -3.44 -7.38 -11.79
C GLY A 27 -3.32 -7.39 -10.26
N SER A 28 -2.24 -7.94 -9.70
CA SER A 28 -1.91 -7.87 -8.27
C SER A 28 -0.63 -7.08 -7.98
N CYS A 29 -0.15 -6.27 -8.92
CA CYS A 29 1.07 -5.47 -8.77
C CYS A 29 1.12 -4.61 -7.50
N PHE A 30 -0.02 -4.09 -7.02
CA PHE A 30 -0.12 -3.39 -5.73
C PHE A 30 0.30 -4.28 -4.55
N PHE A 31 -0.27 -5.48 -4.45
CA PHE A 31 0.07 -6.45 -3.41
C PHE A 31 1.49 -6.99 -3.55
N HIS A 32 1.99 -7.12 -4.78
CA HIS A 32 3.39 -7.42 -5.05
C HIS A 32 4.32 -6.33 -4.51
N ALA A 33 3.97 -5.04 -4.66
CA ALA A 33 4.73 -3.91 -4.11
C ALA A 33 4.76 -3.95 -2.57
N LEU A 34 3.59 -4.15 -1.95
CA LEU A 34 3.47 -4.27 -0.49
C LEU A 34 4.32 -5.41 0.06
N SER A 35 4.21 -6.60 -0.53
CA SER A 35 4.95 -7.77 -0.09
C SER A 35 6.47 -7.60 -0.27
N LEU A 36 6.89 -6.96 -1.36
CA LEU A 36 8.29 -6.66 -1.64
C LEU A 36 8.90 -5.65 -0.67
N SER A 37 8.08 -4.85 0.01
CA SER A 37 8.58 -3.77 0.89
C SER A 37 9.16 -4.26 2.22
N TYR A 38 8.61 -5.34 2.80
CA TYR A 38 9.00 -5.82 4.12
C TYR A 38 9.02 -7.35 4.31
N TYR A 39 8.40 -8.16 3.45
CA TYR A 39 8.25 -9.59 3.72
C TYR A 39 9.46 -10.40 3.20
N LEU A 40 10.31 -10.86 4.12
CA LEU A 40 11.60 -11.49 3.79
C LEU A 40 11.52 -12.69 2.83
N PRO A 41 10.59 -13.65 2.97
CA PRO A 41 10.46 -14.75 2.01
C PRO A 41 10.12 -14.27 0.61
N TYR A 42 9.29 -13.23 0.52
CA TYR A 42 8.96 -12.60 -0.75
C TYR A 42 10.19 -11.90 -1.34
N ILE A 43 10.92 -11.11 -0.55
CA ILE A 43 12.13 -10.38 -1.00
C ILE A 43 13.23 -11.34 -1.46
N SER A 44 13.56 -12.34 -0.63
CA SER A 44 14.63 -13.31 -0.89
C SER A 44 14.26 -14.36 -1.93
N ASN A 45 12.97 -14.54 -2.21
CA ASN A 45 12.43 -15.61 -3.05
C ASN A 45 12.68 -17.02 -2.47
N ILE A 46 12.88 -17.12 -1.15
CA ILE A 46 13.19 -18.36 -0.43
C ILE A 46 12.33 -18.44 0.83
N SER A 47 11.76 -19.61 1.10
CA SER A 47 11.10 -19.92 2.37
C SER A 47 11.44 -21.34 2.79
N ASN A 48 11.94 -21.53 4.00
CA ASN A 48 12.36 -22.84 4.53
C ASN A 48 13.29 -23.61 3.57
N GLY A 49 14.24 -22.91 2.95
CA GLY A 49 15.19 -23.49 1.98
C GLY A 49 14.62 -23.81 0.60
N THR A 50 13.32 -23.58 0.37
CA THR A 50 12.64 -23.82 -0.92
C THR A 50 12.32 -22.52 -1.65
N LYS A 51 12.13 -22.60 -2.98
CA LYS A 51 11.74 -21.44 -3.79
C LYS A 51 10.36 -20.94 -3.36
N PHE A 52 10.28 -19.67 -2.98
CA PHE A 52 9.03 -19.04 -2.56
C PHE A 52 8.09 -18.78 -3.75
N ASN A 53 6.83 -19.20 -3.66
CA ASN A 53 5.84 -18.93 -4.70
C ASN A 53 5.14 -17.57 -4.47
N ARG A 54 5.73 -16.50 -5.01
CA ARG A 54 5.23 -15.12 -4.88
C ARG A 54 3.81 -14.92 -5.39
N ARG A 55 3.42 -15.59 -6.48
CA ARG A 55 2.09 -15.44 -7.08
C ARG A 55 1.02 -16.11 -6.22
N GLN A 56 1.29 -17.33 -5.75
CA GLN A 56 0.39 -18.02 -4.83
C GLN A 56 0.24 -17.25 -3.52
N PHE A 57 1.35 -16.78 -2.93
CA PHE A 57 1.29 -15.96 -1.72
C PHE A 57 0.42 -14.71 -1.88
N VAL A 58 0.55 -13.99 -3.00
CA VAL A 58 -0.28 -12.80 -3.22
C VAL A 58 -1.75 -13.15 -3.45
N LYS A 59 -2.05 -14.27 -4.11
CA LYS A 59 -3.41 -14.78 -4.23
C LYS A 59 -4.01 -15.10 -2.85
N ASP A 60 -3.25 -15.74 -1.98
CA ASP A 60 -3.69 -16.10 -0.63
C ASP A 60 -3.85 -14.84 0.25
N LEU A 61 -2.92 -13.89 0.19
CA LEU A 61 -3.03 -12.59 0.86
C LEU A 61 -4.30 -11.84 0.45
N ARG A 62 -4.62 -11.84 -0.84
CA ARG A 62 -5.83 -11.21 -1.40
C ARG A 62 -7.10 -11.87 -0.89
N LEU A 63 -7.13 -13.20 -0.82
CA LEU A 63 -8.22 -13.96 -0.24
C LEU A 63 -8.37 -13.67 1.27
N ASP A 64 -7.27 -13.62 2.00
CA ASP A 64 -7.27 -13.31 3.44
C ASP A 64 -7.80 -11.90 3.70
N LEU A 65 -7.38 -10.90 2.91
CA LEU A 65 -7.90 -9.53 2.98
C LEU A 65 -9.40 -9.47 2.68
N SER A 66 -9.86 -10.20 1.65
CA SER A 66 -11.28 -10.31 1.30
C SER A 66 -12.10 -10.87 2.48
N ASN A 67 -11.64 -11.96 3.09
CA ASN A 67 -12.29 -12.54 4.27
C ASN A 67 -12.24 -11.59 5.47
N ARG A 68 -11.12 -10.90 5.66
CA ARG A 68 -10.91 -9.99 6.79
C ARG A 68 -11.81 -8.76 6.74
N LEU A 69 -12.22 -8.32 5.56
CA LEU A 69 -13.10 -7.17 5.40
C LEU A 69 -14.43 -7.32 6.17
N ALA A 70 -15.00 -8.54 6.20
CA ALA A 70 -16.22 -8.87 6.94
C ALA A 70 -15.97 -9.32 8.40
N SER A 71 -14.71 -9.41 8.82
CA SER A 71 -14.36 -9.81 10.19
C SER A 71 -14.45 -8.62 11.15
N LYS A 72 -14.66 -8.92 12.44
CA LYS A 72 -14.66 -7.92 13.50
C LYS A 72 -13.27 -7.30 13.69
N VAL A 73 -13.25 -6.00 13.98
CA VAL A 73 -12.02 -5.27 14.33
C VAL A 73 -11.43 -5.85 15.62
N ASP A 74 -12.24 -5.93 16.68
CA ASP A 74 -11.91 -6.70 17.89
C ASP A 74 -12.59 -8.08 17.85
N LYS A 75 -11.76 -9.12 17.74
CA LYS A 75 -12.23 -10.52 17.70
C LYS A 75 -12.79 -11.03 19.02
N PHE A 76 -12.52 -10.34 20.13
CA PHE A 76 -12.97 -10.72 21.47
C PHE A 76 -14.25 -10.00 21.90
N ASP A 77 -14.58 -8.87 21.27
CA ASP A 77 -15.82 -8.14 21.52
C ASP A 77 -16.95 -8.61 20.59
N LYS A 78 -18.04 -9.10 21.19
CA LYS A 78 -19.23 -9.55 20.44
C LYS A 78 -19.98 -8.40 19.75
N ASN A 79 -19.79 -7.16 20.20
CA ASN A 79 -20.43 -5.97 19.63
C ASN A 79 -19.49 -5.15 18.74
N SER A 80 -18.23 -5.59 18.56
CA SER A 80 -17.30 -4.92 17.66
C SER A 80 -17.86 -4.90 16.25
N LYS A 81 -17.77 -3.72 15.64
CA LYS A 81 -17.96 -3.53 14.19
C LYS A 81 -16.99 -4.39 13.40
N THR A 82 -17.37 -4.72 12.18
CA THR A 82 -16.48 -5.27 11.16
C THR A 82 -15.54 -4.20 10.62
N PHE A 83 -14.46 -4.60 9.94
CA PHE A 83 -13.61 -3.66 9.21
C PHE A 83 -14.44 -2.84 8.22
N TYR A 84 -15.28 -3.48 7.42
CA TYR A 84 -16.18 -2.80 6.47
C TYR A 84 -17.04 -1.70 7.10
N GLU A 85 -17.62 -1.96 8.27
CA GLU A 85 -18.46 -0.99 9.00
C GLU A 85 -17.66 0.12 9.70
N TYR A 86 -16.34 -0.04 9.83
CA TYR A 86 -15.44 0.92 10.46
C TYR A 86 -14.80 1.87 9.43
N LEU A 87 -14.50 1.37 8.22
CA LEU A 87 -13.83 2.12 7.15
C LEU A 87 -14.56 3.42 6.79
N SER A 88 -13.80 4.43 6.33
CA SER A 88 -14.32 5.75 5.99
C SER A 88 -15.11 6.38 7.14
N ARG A 89 -14.68 6.14 8.39
CA ARG A 89 -15.38 6.53 9.63
C ARG A 89 -16.83 6.01 9.70
N GLY A 90 -17.06 4.83 9.14
CA GLY A 90 -18.38 4.18 9.07
C GLY A 90 -19.30 4.67 7.95
N LYS A 91 -18.81 5.54 7.04
CA LYS A 91 -19.63 6.06 5.92
C LYS A 91 -19.68 5.14 4.71
N LEU A 92 -18.89 4.06 4.69
CA LEU A 92 -18.83 3.15 3.54
C LEU A 92 -20.20 2.49 3.24
N HIS A 93 -20.99 2.23 4.29
CA HIS A 93 -22.35 1.73 4.13
C HIS A 93 -23.26 2.70 3.39
N GLU A 94 -23.22 4.00 3.73
CA GLU A 94 -24.00 5.04 3.03
C GLU A 94 -23.58 5.13 1.56
N MET A 95 -22.28 5.06 1.27
CA MET A 95 -21.77 5.06 -0.10
C MET A 95 -22.25 3.82 -0.88
N SER A 96 -22.38 2.67 -0.22
CA SER A 96 -22.86 1.42 -0.84
C SER A 96 -24.33 1.46 -1.27
N LEU A 97 -25.14 2.38 -0.72
CA LEU A 97 -26.53 2.60 -1.14
C LEU A 97 -26.61 3.28 -2.51
N VAL A 98 -25.57 4.03 -2.89
CA VAL A 98 -25.53 4.80 -4.14
C VAL A 98 -24.63 4.14 -5.18
N LEU A 99 -23.55 3.50 -4.75
CA LEU A 99 -22.51 2.97 -5.61
C LEU A 99 -22.23 1.50 -5.26
N ASP A 100 -22.65 0.62 -6.16
CA ASP A 100 -22.54 -0.84 -5.99
C ASP A 100 -21.12 -1.32 -5.69
N LYS A 101 -20.10 -0.67 -6.24
CA LYS A 101 -18.70 -1.05 -6.00
C LYS A 101 -18.31 -1.03 -4.51
N TYR A 102 -19.00 -0.24 -3.68
CA TYR A 102 -18.76 -0.16 -2.24
C TYR A 102 -19.60 -1.15 -1.43
N LYS A 103 -20.44 -1.99 -2.06
CA LYS A 103 -21.12 -3.08 -1.34
C LYS A 103 -20.07 -4.08 -0.87
N LEU A 104 -20.20 -4.55 0.38
CA LEU A 104 -19.27 -5.53 0.99
C LEU A 104 -18.93 -6.69 0.05
N TYR A 105 -19.94 -7.35 -0.51
CA TYR A 105 -19.74 -8.48 -1.43
C TYR A 105 -18.87 -8.09 -2.64
N ASN A 106 -19.13 -6.95 -3.29
CA ASN A 106 -18.37 -6.51 -4.46
C ASN A 106 -16.91 -6.20 -4.10
N MET A 107 -16.68 -5.58 -2.94
CA MET A 107 -15.33 -5.33 -2.44
C MET A 107 -14.58 -6.62 -2.13
N GLN A 108 -15.27 -7.61 -1.57
CA GLN A 108 -14.70 -8.94 -1.32
C GLN A 108 -14.34 -9.67 -2.62
N GLU A 109 -15.22 -9.63 -3.63
CA GLU A 109 -14.97 -10.19 -4.95
C GLU A 109 -13.77 -9.53 -5.63
N GLU A 110 -13.68 -8.21 -5.60
CA GLU A 110 -12.56 -7.48 -6.19
C GLU A 110 -11.23 -7.83 -5.48
N LEU A 111 -11.22 -7.85 -4.15
CA LEU A 111 -10.04 -8.22 -3.37
C LEU A 111 -9.55 -9.62 -3.71
N LYS A 112 -10.40 -10.64 -3.79
CA LYS A 112 -9.97 -12.02 -4.11
C LYS A 112 -9.77 -12.30 -5.60
N SER A 113 -10.12 -11.36 -6.47
CA SER A 113 -9.90 -11.47 -7.92
C SER A 113 -8.42 -11.34 -8.30
N ASN A 114 -8.10 -11.55 -9.58
CA ASN A 114 -6.78 -11.20 -10.14
C ASN A 114 -6.75 -9.81 -10.78
N SER A 115 -7.81 -9.00 -10.61
CA SER A 115 -7.92 -7.67 -11.20
C SER A 115 -7.14 -6.63 -10.38
N PRO A 116 -6.61 -5.58 -11.03
CA PRO A 116 -6.05 -4.42 -10.34
C PRO A 116 -7.04 -3.86 -9.34
N VAL A 117 -6.55 -3.50 -8.15
CA VAL A 117 -7.32 -2.76 -7.14
C VAL A 117 -6.97 -1.27 -7.23
N ASP A 118 -7.94 -0.42 -6.95
CA ASP A 118 -7.71 1.01 -6.80
C ASP A 118 -7.34 1.40 -5.36
N ASN A 119 -7.13 2.69 -5.13
CA ASN A 119 -6.74 3.26 -3.84
C ASN A 119 -7.87 3.23 -2.78
N THR A 120 -9.08 2.79 -3.10
CA THR A 120 -10.19 2.63 -2.13
C THR A 120 -9.77 1.73 -0.97
N TYR A 121 -8.94 0.73 -1.23
CA TYR A 121 -8.51 -0.24 -0.23
C TYR A 121 -7.33 0.25 0.63
N ASN A 122 -6.79 1.45 0.38
CA ASN A 122 -5.61 1.93 1.08
C ASN A 122 -5.80 2.01 2.59
N GLU A 123 -6.92 2.60 3.06
CA GLU A 123 -7.23 2.67 4.50
C GLU A 123 -7.27 1.26 5.09
N PHE A 124 -8.08 0.38 4.51
CA PHE A 124 -8.25 -0.99 4.98
C PHE A 124 -6.94 -1.77 5.06
N ILE A 125 -6.16 -1.75 3.99
CA ILE A 125 -4.90 -2.49 3.92
C ILE A 125 -3.87 -1.89 4.87
N SER A 126 -3.85 -0.56 5.02
CA SER A 126 -3.00 0.12 6.00
C SER A 126 -3.32 -0.33 7.42
N GLU A 127 -4.60 -0.44 7.78
CA GLU A 127 -5.06 -0.96 9.07
C GLU A 127 -4.66 -2.42 9.31
N ILE A 128 -4.86 -3.30 8.32
CA ILE A 128 -4.52 -4.72 8.48
C ILE A 128 -3.02 -4.95 8.61
N LEU A 129 -2.22 -4.19 7.86
CA LEU A 129 -0.77 -4.35 7.87
C LEU A 129 -0.07 -3.60 9.00
N ASP A 130 -0.80 -2.73 9.71
CA ASP A 130 -0.26 -1.76 10.64
C ASP A 130 0.88 -0.93 9.99
N LYS A 131 0.58 -0.37 8.81
CA LYS A 131 1.52 0.44 8.02
C LYS A 131 0.82 1.60 7.36
N ASP A 132 1.49 2.74 7.25
CA ASP A 132 1.04 3.83 6.42
C ASP A 132 1.48 3.61 4.96
N ILE A 133 0.59 3.84 3.99
CA ILE A 133 0.86 3.61 2.56
C ILE A 133 0.77 4.95 1.82
N TYR A 134 1.92 5.45 1.37
CA TYR A 134 2.02 6.66 0.56
C TYR A 134 2.07 6.31 -0.93
N LEU A 135 1.42 7.12 -1.76
CA LEU A 135 1.41 6.95 -3.21
C LEU A 135 2.17 8.10 -3.90
N ILE A 136 2.95 7.78 -4.93
CA ILE A 136 3.64 8.74 -5.79
C ILE A 136 3.18 8.53 -7.22
N ASP A 137 2.70 9.58 -7.88
CA ASP A 137 2.44 9.57 -9.32
C ASP A 137 3.78 9.79 -10.04
N ILE A 138 4.34 8.72 -10.60
CA ILE A 138 5.69 8.76 -11.21
C ILE A 138 5.70 9.60 -12.48
N ALA A 139 4.59 9.63 -13.22
CA ALA A 139 4.48 10.45 -14.43
C ALA A 139 4.49 11.94 -14.09
N LYS A 140 3.80 12.33 -13.00
CA LYS A 140 3.79 13.72 -12.50
C LYS A 140 5.00 14.06 -11.63
N MET A 141 5.79 13.07 -11.23
CA MET A 141 6.91 13.21 -10.29
C MET A 141 6.48 13.86 -8.95
N ASP A 142 5.27 13.53 -8.49
CA ASP A 142 4.65 14.17 -7.33
C ASP A 142 3.86 13.18 -6.47
N VAL A 143 3.51 13.59 -5.26
CA VAL A 143 2.70 12.78 -4.36
C VAL A 143 1.28 12.64 -4.92
N TYR A 144 0.74 11.43 -4.92
CA TYR A 144 -0.63 11.16 -5.31
C TYR A 144 -1.54 11.24 -4.09
N ILE A 145 -2.43 12.23 -4.07
CA ILE A 145 -3.36 12.47 -2.96
C ILE A 145 -4.62 11.62 -3.15
N THR A 146 -4.89 10.71 -2.22
CA THR A 146 -6.05 9.80 -2.25
C THR A 146 -7.27 10.33 -1.48
N GLY A 147 -7.13 11.47 -0.81
CA GLY A 147 -8.17 12.08 0.03
C GLY A 147 -7.61 13.27 0.83
N ASN A 148 -8.48 13.96 1.56
CA ASN A 148 -8.12 15.12 2.39
C ASN A 148 -8.12 14.81 3.90
N ASP A 149 -8.65 13.66 4.31
CA ASP A 149 -8.63 13.21 5.71
C ASP A 149 -7.32 12.49 6.02
N MET A 150 -6.29 13.28 6.33
CA MET A 150 -4.94 12.78 6.56
C MET A 150 -4.85 11.88 7.80
N ASP A 151 -5.62 12.18 8.85
CA ASP A 151 -5.59 11.41 10.11
C ASP A 151 -6.22 10.03 9.96
N LEU A 152 -7.14 9.87 9.00
CA LEU A 152 -7.71 8.57 8.66
C LEU A 152 -6.69 7.66 7.98
N LEU A 153 -5.87 8.23 7.09
CA LEU A 153 -4.96 7.47 6.23
C LEU A 153 -3.56 7.28 6.82
N TYR A 154 -3.09 8.21 7.64
CA TYR A 154 -1.69 8.25 8.10
C TYR A 154 -1.62 8.38 9.62
N LYS A 155 -1.24 7.29 10.29
CA LYS A 155 -1.27 7.17 11.76
C LYS A 155 0.10 7.26 12.42
N GLY A 156 1.13 7.62 11.65
CA GLY A 156 2.50 7.67 12.15
C GLY A 156 3.11 6.29 12.33
N ARG A 157 2.70 5.33 11.49
CA ARG A 157 3.23 3.97 11.49
C ARG A 157 4.47 3.88 10.61
N ASP A 158 5.14 2.74 10.67
CA ASP A 158 6.09 2.38 9.62
C ASP A 158 5.40 2.48 8.25
N SER A 159 6.11 3.00 7.28
CA SER A 159 5.57 3.52 6.04
C SER A 159 6.12 2.78 4.84
N ILE A 160 5.25 2.52 3.87
CA ILE A 160 5.57 1.96 2.56
C ILE A 160 5.24 3.04 1.52
N VAL A 161 6.09 3.18 0.51
CA VAL A 161 5.87 4.15 -0.58
C VAL A 161 5.72 3.38 -1.89
N ILE A 162 4.62 3.62 -2.60
CA ILE A 162 4.27 2.95 -3.85
C ILE A 162 4.21 3.98 -4.97
N GLY A 163 4.86 3.66 -6.09
CA GLY A 163 4.84 4.45 -7.31
C GLY A 163 3.73 3.97 -8.25
N ILE A 164 2.97 4.89 -8.81
CA ILE A 164 1.92 4.64 -9.80
C ILE A 164 2.44 5.02 -11.18
N ILE A 165 2.34 4.08 -12.14
CA ILE A 165 2.70 4.28 -13.55
C ILE A 165 1.57 3.74 -14.42
N GLY A 166 0.69 4.63 -14.89
CA GLY A 166 -0.54 4.21 -15.58
C GLY A 166 -1.42 3.37 -14.66
N ASN A 167 -1.65 2.10 -15.01
CA ASN A 167 -2.40 1.13 -14.22
C ASN A 167 -1.52 0.15 -13.43
N HIS A 168 -0.20 0.39 -13.36
CA HIS A 168 0.76 -0.47 -12.70
C HIS A 168 1.34 0.19 -11.43
N TYR A 169 1.60 -0.63 -10.41
CA TYR A 169 2.21 -0.20 -9.16
C TYR A 169 3.62 -0.77 -8.99
N GLU A 170 4.56 0.09 -8.64
CA GLU A 170 5.93 -0.27 -8.32
C GLU A 170 6.28 0.11 -6.88
N LEU A 171 7.27 -0.56 -6.30
CA LEU A 171 7.74 -0.22 -4.96
C LEU A 171 8.76 0.93 -5.04
N ILE A 172 8.63 1.92 -4.15
CA ILE A 172 9.58 3.02 -4.04
C ILE A 172 10.50 2.79 -2.84
N GLY A 173 11.80 2.95 -3.07
CA GLY A 173 12.82 2.87 -2.04
C GLY A 173 13.79 4.04 -2.11
N THR A 174 14.54 4.25 -1.03
CA THR A 174 15.67 5.17 -1.01
C THR A 174 16.96 4.42 -0.81
N MET A 175 18.06 4.92 -1.36
CA MET A 175 19.40 4.37 -1.11
C MET A 175 20.18 5.32 -0.19
N ASN A 176 20.82 4.77 0.84
CA ASN A 176 21.74 5.54 1.68
C ASN A 176 23.14 5.62 1.04
N ASN A 177 24.04 6.38 1.67
CA ASN A 177 25.41 6.58 1.19
C ASN A 177 26.26 5.28 1.14
N LEU A 178 25.81 4.22 1.80
CA LEU A 178 26.44 2.90 1.79
C LEU A 178 25.87 1.97 0.71
N GLY A 179 24.97 2.47 -0.14
CA GLY A 179 24.31 1.66 -1.17
C GLY A 179 23.23 0.73 -0.64
N ILE A 180 22.86 0.83 0.64
CA ILE A 180 21.80 0.04 1.25
C ILE A 180 20.46 0.67 0.90
N MET A 181 19.56 -0.16 0.39
CA MET A 181 18.22 0.24 -0.01
C MET A 181 17.22 0.01 1.12
N SER A 182 16.46 1.05 1.46
CA SER A 182 15.32 0.99 2.36
C SER A 182 14.01 1.09 1.57
N THR A 183 13.08 0.21 1.87
CA THR A 183 11.73 0.15 1.27
C THR A 183 10.61 0.15 2.32
N LEU A 184 11.00 0.09 3.59
CA LEU A 184 10.17 0.28 4.77
C LEU A 184 10.82 1.40 5.58
N PHE A 185 10.02 2.39 5.98
CA PHE A 185 10.51 3.63 6.56
C PHE A 185 9.83 3.87 7.90
N SER A 186 10.55 4.33 8.92
CA SER A 186 9.89 4.83 10.13
C SER A 186 9.11 6.12 9.83
N SER A 187 8.15 6.46 10.69
CA SER A 187 7.36 7.70 10.61
C SER A 187 8.22 8.97 10.57
N GLU A 188 9.38 8.92 11.22
CA GLU A 188 10.37 9.99 11.37
C GLU A 188 11.42 10.00 10.25
N ASN A 189 11.35 9.06 9.31
CA ASN A 189 12.28 9.02 8.21
C ASN A 189 12.21 10.32 7.39
N LYS A 190 13.38 10.85 6.99
CA LYS A 190 13.46 12.10 6.24
C LYS A 190 12.65 12.08 4.93
N PHE A 191 12.62 10.96 4.23
CA PHE A 191 11.85 10.83 2.99
C PHE A 191 10.34 10.86 3.25
N ILE A 192 9.87 10.21 4.33
CA ILE A 192 8.47 10.26 4.75
C ILE A 192 8.08 11.68 5.19
N SER A 193 8.97 12.38 5.90
CA SER A 193 8.78 13.78 6.26
C SER A 193 8.66 14.68 5.02
N ASP A 194 9.46 14.44 3.99
CA ASP A 194 9.39 15.18 2.71
C ASP A 194 8.07 14.93 1.98
N ILE A 195 7.59 13.68 1.95
CA ILE A 195 6.27 13.35 1.39
C ILE A 195 5.17 14.10 2.16
N LYS A 196 5.15 14.01 3.49
CA LYS A 196 4.16 14.70 4.33
C LYS A 196 4.16 16.21 4.10
N ASN A 197 5.33 16.84 4.03
CA ASN A 197 5.44 18.27 3.72
C ASN A 197 4.94 18.61 2.32
N ARG A 198 5.24 17.76 1.32
CA ARG A 198 4.74 17.95 -0.04
C ARG A 198 3.21 17.85 -0.10
N MET A 199 2.62 16.90 0.62
CA MET A 199 1.16 16.76 0.72
C MET A 199 0.50 17.99 1.34
N LYS A 200 1.07 18.52 2.43
CA LYS A 200 0.60 19.76 3.07
C LYS A 200 0.57 20.94 2.10
N ILE A 201 1.64 21.13 1.33
CA ILE A 201 1.72 22.17 0.29
C ILE A 201 0.63 21.98 -0.77
N ILE A 202 0.40 20.75 -1.25
CA ILE A 202 -0.63 20.46 -2.26
C ILE A 202 -2.05 20.73 -1.71
N LEU A 203 -2.29 20.39 -0.44
CA LEU A 203 -3.57 20.55 0.23
C LEU A 203 -3.81 21.98 0.75
N GLY A 204 -2.78 22.84 0.78
CA GLY A 204 -2.86 24.21 1.29
C GLY A 204 -3.01 24.28 2.82
N VAL A 205 -2.42 23.34 3.56
CA VAL A 205 -2.46 23.24 5.04
C VAL A 205 -1.08 23.26 5.68
#